data_AF-A0A967SKN0-F1
#
_entry.id   AF-A0A967SKN0-F1
#
_cell.length_a   1.000
_cell.length_b   1.000
_cell.length_c   1.000
_cell.angle_alpha   90.00
_cell.angle_beta   90.00
_cell.angle_gamma   90.00
#
_symmetry.space_group_name_H-M   'P 1'
#
loop_
_entity.id
_entity.type
_entity.pdbx_description
1 polymer ?
#
loop_
_entity_poly.entity_id
_entity_poly.type
_entity_poly.pdbx_seq_one_letter_code
_entity_poly.pdbx_strand_id
1 'polypeptide(L)' 'MARARVGLTQAELAEAAGVTRKTISSIENGHYVPSTHLALLLARELDT' A
#
# COMPACT_ATOMS: atom_id res chain seq x y z
N MET A 1 7.73 8.86 0.75
CA MET A 1 6.65 7.84 0.78
C MET A 1 7.13 6.63 1.57
N ALA A 2 6.27 6.00 2.38
CA ALA A 2 6.62 4.86 3.24
C ALA A 2 7.24 3.69 2.45
N ARG A 3 6.69 3.35 1.27
CA ARG A 3 7.23 2.33 0.36
C ARG A 3 8.69 2.55 -0.05
N ALA A 4 9.12 3.80 -0.21
CA ALA A 4 10.47 4.12 -0.63
C ALA A 4 11.52 3.80 0.46
N ARG A 5 11.10 3.68 1.73
CA ARG A 5 11.98 3.29 2.84
C ARG A 5 12.30 1.80 2.82
N VAL A 6 11.36 1.00 2.32
CA VAL A 6 11.47 -0.47 2.20
C VAL A 6 11.78 -0.93 0.76
N GLY A 7 12.06 0.00 -0.16
CA GLY A 7 12.44 -0.32 -1.54
C GLY A 7 11.32 -0.86 -2.43
N LEU A 8 10.06 -0.78 -2.02
CA LEU A 8 8.92 -1.37 -2.76
C LEU A 8 8.36 -0.43 -3.84
N THR A 9 8.13 -0.97 -5.03
CA THR A 9 7.27 -0.38 -6.04
C THR A 9 5.80 -0.44 -5.64
N GLN A 10 4.93 0.30 -6.33
CA GLN A 10 3.48 0.20 -6.12
C GLN A 10 2.92 -1.17 -6.51
N ALA A 11 3.56 -1.85 -7.47
CA ALA A 11 3.13 -3.16 -7.93
C ALA A 11 3.47 -4.24 -6.89
N GLU A 12 4.69 -4.22 -6.35
CA GLU A 12 5.12 -5.16 -5.31
C GLU A 12 4.30 -4.98 -4.02
N LEU A 13 4.04 -3.74 -3.58
CA LEU A 13 3.16 -3.53 -2.42
C LEU A 13 1.73 -4.03 -2.71
N ALA A 14 1.24 -3.82 -3.93
CA ALA A 14 -0.10 -4.27 -4.30
C ALA A 14 -0.21 -5.80 -4.26
N GLU A 15 0.79 -6.50 -4.80
CA GLU A 15 0.90 -7.95 -4.76
C GLU A 15 0.95 -8.46 -3.31
N ALA A 16 1.82 -7.88 -2.48
CA ALA A 16 1.93 -8.25 -1.06
C ALA A 16 0.65 -7.99 -0.25
N ALA A 17 -0.08 -6.91 -0.56
CA ALA A 17 -1.33 -6.56 0.10
C ALA A 17 -2.57 -7.20 -0.55
N GLY A 18 -2.42 -8.01 -1.61
CA GLY A 18 -3.53 -8.68 -2.30
C GLY A 18 -4.50 -7.72 -3.01
N VAL A 19 -4.01 -6.57 -3.46
CA VAL A 19 -4.81 -5.55 -4.16
C VAL A 19 -4.21 -5.21 -5.52
N THR A 20 -4.88 -4.35 -6.28
CA THR A 20 -4.33 -3.89 -7.57
C THR A 20 -3.34 -2.74 -7.37
N ARG A 21 -2.39 -2.58 -8.29
CA ARG A 21 -1.51 -1.39 -8.33
C ARG A 21 -2.32 -0.08 -8.33
N LYS A 22 -3.47 -0.07 -9.03
CA LYS A 22 -4.39 1.10 -9.05
C LYS A 22 -4.93 1.42 -7.66
N THR A 23 -5.25 0.40 -6.85
CA THR A 23 -5.67 0.58 -5.45
C THR A 23 -4.58 1.29 -4.66
N ILE A 24 -3.33 0.81 -4.72
CA ILE A 24 -2.20 1.47 -4.04
C ILE A 24 -2.03 2.92 -4.51
N SER A 25 -2.06 3.16 -5.83
CA SER A 25 -1.96 4.51 -6.38
C SER A 25 -3.07 5.44 -5.88
N SER A 26 -4.31 4.97 -5.81
CA SER A 26 -5.42 5.77 -5.27
C SER A 26 -5.26 6.08 -3.78
N ILE A 27 -4.74 5.14 -2.99
CA ILE A 27 -4.44 5.38 -1.55
C ILE A 27 -3.38 6.46 -1.41
N GLU A 28 -2.29 6.35 -2.15
CA GLU A 28 -1.15 7.26 -2.03
C GLU A 28 -1.45 8.68 -2.50
N ASN A 29 -2.37 8.82 -3.46
CA ASN A 29 -2.85 10.12 -3.92
C ASN A 29 -4.05 10.63 -3.09
N GLY A 30 -4.48 9.92 -2.05
CA GLY A 30 -5.59 10.32 -1.18
C GLY A 30 -6.98 10.20 -1.81
N HIS A 31 -7.10 9.56 -2.97
CA HIS A 31 -8.38 9.32 -3.65
C HIS A 31 -9.17 8.15 -3.08
N TYR A 32 -8.52 7.29 -2.28
CA TYR A 32 -9.16 6.14 -1.65
C TYR A 32 -8.65 5.97 -0.21
N VAL A 33 -9.59 5.91 0.74
CA VAL A 33 -9.31 5.55 2.12
C VAL A 33 -9.42 4.03 2.25
N PRO A 34 -8.33 3.32 2.62
CA PRO A 34 -8.38 1.88 2.79
C PRO A 34 -9.27 1.47 3.97
N SER A 35 -9.81 0.26 3.93
CA SER A 35 -10.43 -0.34 5.12
C SER A 35 -9.41 -0.54 6.23
N THR A 36 -9.86 -0.69 7.47
CA THR A 36 -8.98 -0.98 8.61
C THR A 36 -8.11 -2.21 8.37
N HIS A 37 -8.68 -3.27 7.78
CA HIS A 37 -7.94 -4.49 7.45
C HIS A 37 -6.82 -4.22 6.43
N LEU A 38 -7.13 -3.49 5.36
CA LEU A 38 -6.14 -3.15 4.34
C LEU A 38 -5.06 -2.21 4.90
N ALA A 39 -5.44 -1.25 5.75
CA ALA A 39 -4.49 -0.36 6.41
C ALA A 39 -3.48 -1.13 7.28
N LEU A 40 -3.95 -2.14 8.04
CA LEU A 40 -3.08 -2.99 8.86
C LEU A 40 -2.16 -3.88 8.02
N LEU A 41 -2.65 -4.41 6.89
CA LEU A 41 -1.83 -5.16 5.93
C LEU A 41 -0.73 -4.27 5.35
N LEU A 42 -1.08 -3.08 4.88
CA LEU A 42 -0.12 -2.12 4.33
C LEU A 42 0.90 -1.70 5.38
N ALA A 43 0.47 -1.42 6.61
CA ALA A 43 1.36 -1.11 7.74
C ALA A 43 2.43 -2.19 7.96
N ARG A 44 2.02 -3.47 7.94
CA ARG A 44 2.95 -4.61 8.05
C ARG A 44 3.97 -4.65 6.91
N GLU A 45 3.53 -4.50 5.67
CA GLU A 45 4.43 -4.54 4.50
C GLU A 45 5.35 -3.30 4.40
N LEU A 46 4.96 -2.20 5.05
CA LEU A 46 5.70 -0.95 5.08
C LEU A 46 6.61 -0.78 6.29
N ASP A 47 6.53 -1.69 7.26
CA ASP A 47 7.20 -1.62 8.57
C ASP A 47 6.88 -0.31 9.31
N THR A 48 5.59 0.05 9.38
CA THR A 48 5.10 1.30 10.02
C THR A 48 3.86 1.10 10.87
#